data_AF-A0A450W2Y9-F1
#
_entry.id   AF-A0A450W2Y9-F1
#
_cell.length_a   1.000
_cell.length_b   1.000
_cell.length_c   1.000
_cell.angle_alpha   90.00
_cell.angle_beta   90.00
_cell.angle_gamma   90.00
#
_symmetry.space_group_name_H-M   'P 1'
#
loop_
_entity.id
_entity.type
_entity.pdbx_description
1 polymer ?
#
loop_
_entity_poly.entity_id
_entity_poly.type
_entity_poly.pdbx_seq_one_letter_code
_entity_poly.pdbx_strand_id
1 'polypeptide(L)'
;MQRGITFEEVMFHMQADDIIETFDHPNQERYPGQRIHAIAIKNYVYLVPFVESENEVFLKTIIPSRKAAKQYKGAKNGYTRYGRERDIGSLRTGRT
;
A
#
# COMPACT_ATOMS: atom_id res chain seq x y z
N MET A 1 21.67 1.06 -9.77
CA MET A 1 21.43 0.94 -8.32
C MET A 1 19.93 1.06 -8.09
N GLN A 2 19.24 -0.01 -7.73
CA GLN A 2 17.80 0.03 -7.43
C GLN A 2 17.70 0.13 -5.90
N ARG A 3 17.37 1.30 -5.36
CA ARG A 3 17.10 1.45 -3.92
C ARG A 3 15.87 0.59 -3.62
N GLY A 4 15.99 -0.33 -2.66
CA GLY A 4 14.85 -1.09 -2.17
C GLY A 4 13.81 -0.16 -1.53
N ILE A 5 12.57 -0.61 -1.45
CA ILE A 5 11.49 0.13 -0.77
C ILE A 5 11.76 0.14 0.74
N THR A 6 11.62 1.30 1.36
CA THR A 6 11.73 1.46 2.82
C THR A 6 10.36 1.38 3.50
N PHE A 7 10.34 1.19 4.82
CA PHE A 7 9.09 1.25 5.58
C PHE A 7 8.45 2.64 5.57
N GLU A 8 9.24 3.71 5.51
CA GLU A 8 8.74 5.08 5.37
C GLU A 8 7.97 5.27 4.05
N GLU A 9 8.49 4.74 2.94
CA GLU A 9 7.81 4.80 1.64
C GLU A 9 6.50 3.98 1.68
N VAL A 10 6.51 2.80 2.32
CA VAL A 10 5.30 2.01 2.55
C VAL A 10 4.26 2.80 3.35
N MET A 11 4.67 3.41 4.47
CA MET A 11 3.76 4.15 5.33
C MET A 11 3.15 5.37 4.62
N PHE A 12 3.95 6.08 3.81
CA PHE A 12 3.46 7.15 2.95
C PHE A 12 2.34 6.66 2.01
N HIS A 13 2.54 5.51 1.36
CA HIS A 13 1.53 4.93 0.46
C HIS A 13 0.30 4.39 1.22
N MET A 14 0.47 3.87 2.44
CA MET A 14 -0.66 3.49 3.30
C MET A 14 -1.53 4.70 3.66
N GLN A 15 -0.91 5.84 3.99
CA GLN A 15 -1.60 7.10 4.29
C GLN A 15 -2.23 7.75 3.05
N ALA A 16 -1.66 7.52 1.86
CA ALA A 16 -2.16 8.03 0.59
C ALA A 16 -3.34 7.22 0.00
N ASP A 17 -3.82 6.20 0.72
CA ASP A 17 -4.89 5.28 0.28
C ASP A 17 -4.48 4.43 -0.96
N ASP A 18 -3.20 4.10 -1.08
CA ASP A 18 -2.67 3.23 -2.15
C ASP A 18 -2.70 1.73 -1.77
N ILE A 19 -3.38 1.39 -0.68
CA ILE A 19 -3.67 0.00 -0.30
C ILE A 19 -4.70 -0.55 -1.29
N ILE A 20 -4.33 -1.60 -2.02
CA ILE A 20 -5.21 -2.28 -2.97
C ILE A 20 -6.21 -3.14 -2.20
N GLU A 21 -5.71 -3.90 -1.23
CA GLU A 21 -6.49 -4.87 -0.47
C GLU A 21 -5.77 -5.18 0.86
N THR A 22 -6.56 -5.56 1.87
CA THR A 22 -6.06 -6.09 3.14
C THR A 22 -6.73 -7.43 3.40
N PHE A 23 -5.93 -8.46 3.65
CA PHE A 23 -6.43 -9.81 3.88
C PHE A 23 -5.63 -10.52 4.97
N ASP A 24 -6.22 -11.54 5.58
CA ASP A 24 -5.58 -12.29 6.65
C ASP A 24 -4.47 -13.19 6.09
N HIS A 25 -3.40 -13.40 6.87
CA HIS A 25 -2.36 -14.34 6.48
C HIS A 25 -2.98 -15.73 6.24
N PRO A 26 -2.70 -16.41 5.10
CA PRO A 26 -3.39 -17.64 4.71
C PRO A 26 -3.20 -18.81 5.69
N ASN A 27 -2.13 -18.76 6.48
CA ASN A 27 -1.88 -19.68 7.58
C ASN A 27 -2.02 -18.95 8.92
N GLN A 28 -3.24 -18.83 9.43
CA GLN A 28 -3.52 -18.19 10.73
C GLN A 28 -3.09 -19.07 11.91
N GLU A 29 -3.05 -20.40 11.77
CA GLU A 29 -2.57 -21.28 12.84
C GLU A 29 -1.12 -20.99 13.22
N ARG A 30 -0.27 -20.73 12.20
CA ARG A 30 1.14 -20.39 12.40
C ARG A 30 1.38 -18.90 12.64
N TYR A 31 0.53 -18.03 12.11
CA TYR A 31 0.66 -16.58 12.19
C TYR A 31 -0.64 -15.92 12.67
N PRO A 32 -1.06 -16.20 13.92
CA PRO A 32 -2.35 -15.73 14.44
C PRO A 32 -2.39 -14.21 14.52
N GLY A 33 -3.49 -13.63 14.03
CA GLY A 33 -3.71 -12.18 14.05
C GLY A 33 -2.85 -11.40 13.05
N GLN A 34 -2.05 -12.09 12.22
CA GLN A 34 -1.28 -11.44 11.17
C GLN A 34 -2.14 -11.20 9.94
N ARG A 35 -2.12 -9.97 9.46
CA ARG A 35 -2.79 -9.52 8.25
C ARG A 35 -1.75 -9.03 7.24
N ILE A 36 -2.17 -8.85 5.99
CA ILE A 36 -1.28 -8.47 4.89
C ILE A 36 -1.95 -7.33 4.12
N HIS A 37 -1.24 -6.22 3.97
CA HIS A 37 -1.59 -5.19 3.01
C HIS A 37 -0.94 -5.50 1.65
N ALA A 38 -1.73 -5.49 0.58
CA ALA A 38 -1.23 -5.42 -0.78
C ALA A 38 -1.22 -3.95 -1.21
N ILE A 39 -0.04 -3.37 -1.45
CA ILE A 39 0.13 -1.93 -1.69
C ILE A 39 0.71 -1.72 -3.08
N ALA A 40 0.08 -0.84 -3.86
CA ALA A 40 0.60 -0.41 -5.15
C ALA A 40 1.67 0.66 -4.96
N ILE A 41 2.92 0.36 -5.33
CA ILE A 41 4.01 1.34 -5.30
C ILE A 41 4.64 1.36 -6.68
N LYS A 42 4.52 2.49 -7.38
CA LYS A 42 4.94 2.67 -8.77
C LYS A 42 4.26 1.61 -9.66
N ASN A 43 5.02 0.76 -10.34
CA ASN A 43 4.51 -0.26 -11.27
C ASN A 43 4.50 -1.67 -10.67
N TYR A 44 4.49 -1.77 -9.35
CA TYR A 44 4.66 -3.03 -8.64
C TYR A 44 3.77 -3.12 -7.41
N VAL A 45 3.53 -4.35 -6.94
CA VAL A 45 2.73 -4.61 -5.74
C VAL A 45 3.61 -5.25 -4.67
N TYR A 46 3.57 -4.66 -3.49
CA TYR A 46 4.28 -5.12 -2.31
C TYR A 46 3.28 -5.69 -1.31
N LEU A 47 3.60 -6.85 -0.77
CA LEU A 47 2.87 -7.46 0.33
C LEU A 47 3.57 -7.08 1.62
N VAL A 48 2.84 -6.45 2.53
CA VAL A 48 3.37 -5.97 3.81
C VAL A 48 2.58 -6.65 4.93
N PRO A 49 3.11 -7.75 5.49
CA PRO A 49 2.50 -8.38 6.65
C PRO A 49 2.64 -7.48 7.87
N PHE A 50 1.57 -7.43 8.66
CA PHE A 50 1.51 -6.65 9.88
C PHE A 50 0.67 -7.34 10.94
N VAL A 51 0.89 -6.96 12.19
CA VAL A 51 0.01 -7.27 13.32
C VAL A 51 -0.43 -5.96 13.93
N GLU A 52 -1.70 -5.88 14.28
CA GLU A 52 -2.30 -4.71 14.91
C GLU A 52 -2.61 -5.06 16.37
N SER A 53 -2.16 -4.18 17.26
CA SER A 53 -2.45 -4.19 18.69
C SER A 53 -3.33 -2.99 19.03
N GLU A 54 -3.81 -2.89 20.27
CA GLU A 54 -4.70 -1.79 20.70
C GLU A 54 -4.13 -0.38 20.46
N ASN A 55 -2.80 -0.24 20.49
CA ASN A 55 -2.12 1.07 20.44
C ASN A 55 -1.19 1.26 19.22
N GLU A 56 -0.89 0.20 18.47
CA GLU A 56 0.13 0.26 17.41
C GLU A 56 -0.03 -0.82 16.33
N VAL A 57 0.53 -0.53 15.16
CA VAL A 57 0.66 -1.47 14.04
C VAL A 57 2.13 -1.79 13.82
N PHE A 58 2.48 -3.09 13.85
CA PHE A 58 3.84 -3.55 13.62
C PHE A 58 3.98 -4.17 12.22
N LEU A 59 4.68 -3.48 11.31
CA LEU A 59 5.03 -4.01 10.00
C LEU A 59 6.19 -5.01 10.12
N LYS A 60 6.03 -6.21 9.57
CA LYS A 60 7.03 -7.27 9.68
C LYS A 60 8.09 -7.18 8.57
N THR A 61 7.65 -7.07 7.32
CA THR A 61 8.55 -7.13 6.15
C THR A 61 7.88 -6.54 4.92
N ILE A 62 8.67 -6.23 3.89
CA ILE A 62 8.22 -5.70 2.60
C ILE A 62 8.56 -6.73 1.52
N ILE A 63 7.55 -7.42 1.01
CA ILE A 63 7.75 -8.52 0.07
C ILE A 63 7.30 -8.08 -1.32
N PRO A 64 8.21 -7.89 -2.30
CA PRO A 64 7.81 -7.65 -3.67
C PRO A 64 7.10 -8.90 -4.24
N SER A 65 5.84 -8.77 -4.67
CA SER A 65 5.08 -9.89 -5.24
C SER A 65 4.77 -9.72 -6.72
N ARG A 66 5.45 -10.50 -7.57
CA ARG A 66 5.16 -10.58 -9.02
C ARG A 66 3.74 -11.11 -9.27
N LYS A 67 3.30 -12.06 -8.44
CA LYS A 67 1.96 -12.66 -8.54
C LYS A 67 0.89 -11.61 -8.26
N ALA A 68 1.03 -10.86 -7.17
CA ALA A 68 0.11 -9.77 -6.82
C ALA A 68 0.13 -8.68 -7.91
N ALA A 69 1.30 -8.31 -8.41
CA ALA A 69 1.40 -7.35 -9.51
C ALA A 69 0.66 -7.81 -10.78
N LYS A 70 0.63 -9.11 -11.10
CA LYS A 70 -0.17 -9.63 -12.22
C LYS A 70 -1.67 -9.65 -11.91
N GLN A 71 -2.04 -10.08 -10.70
CA GLN A 71 -3.43 -10.17 -10.26
C GLN A 71 -4.11 -8.79 -10.28
N TYR A 72 -3.43 -7.77 -9.76
CA TYR A 72 -4.02 -6.44 -9.62
C TYR A 72 -3.80 -5.53 -10.83
N LYS A 73 -3.03 -5.97 -11.84
CA LYS A 73 -2.84 -5.25 -13.13
C LYS A 73 -4.11 -5.03 -13.93
N GLY A 74 -5.16 -5.83 -13.72
CA GLY A 74 -6.45 -5.68 -14.40
C GLY A 74 -7.64 -5.41 -13.48
N ALA A 75 -7.47 -5.49 -12.15
CA ALA A 75 -8.58 -5.38 -11.19
C ALA A 75 -8.93 -3.92 -10.83
N LYS A 76 -7.99 -2.98 -10.98
CA LYS A 76 -8.29 -1.55 -11.05
C LYS A 76 -7.82 -1.05 -12.41
N ASN A 77 -8.71 -0.35 -13.11
CA ASN A 77 -8.50 0.26 -14.41
C ASN A 77 -7.51 1.45 -14.33
N GLY A 78 -6.29 1.21 -13.82
CA GLY A 78 -5.22 2.19 -13.69
C GLY A 78 -4.45 2.06 -12.38
N TYR A 79 -3.18 1.66 -12.45
CA TYR A 79 -2.15 2.13 -11.50
C TYR A 79 -1.82 3.62 -11.74
N THR A 80 -2.82 4.40 -12.15
CA THR A 80 -2.72 5.73 -12.73
C THR A 80 -3.23 6.76 -11.74
N ARG A 81 -2.71 6.75 -10.51
CA ARG A 81 -2.75 7.96 -9.66
C ARG A 81 -1.44 8.74 -9.76
N TYR A 82 -0.33 8.07 -10.11
CA TYR A 82 0.96 8.74 -10.34
C TYR A 82 1.05 9.47 -11.69
N GLY A 83 0.06 9.32 -12.57
CA GLY A 83 0.05 9.86 -13.93
C GLY A 83 -1.14 10.73 -14.31
N ARG A 84 -2.07 11.03 -13.39
CA ARG A 84 -3.09 12.07 -13.60
C ARG A 84 -3.16 12.96 -12.38
N GLU A 85 -2.72 14.20 -12.59
CA GLU A 85 -3.06 15.39 -11.79
C GLU A 85 -2.77 15.30 -10.28
N ARG A 86 -1.56 15.73 -9.92
CA ARG A 86 -1.42 16.66 -8.78
C ARG A 86 -2.04 18.01 -9.16
N ASP A 87 -3.35 18.04 -9.41
CA ASP A 87 -4.11 19.26 -9.23
C ASP A 87 -4.39 19.36 -7.74
N ILE A 88 -3.40 19.92 -7.04
CA ILE A 88 -3.64 20.63 -5.79
C ILE A 88 -4.61 21.77 -6.12
N GLY A 89 -5.90 21.46 -6.05
CA GLY A 89 -6.98 22.42 -6.18
C GLY A 89 -6.65 23.67 -5.36
N SER A 90 -6.57 24.78 -6.08
CA SER A 90 -6.57 26.15 -5.59
C SER A 90 -7.26 26.28 -4.24
N LEU A 91 -6.47 26.58 -3.20
CA LEU A 91 -6.95 27.36 -2.05
C LEU A 91 -7.33 28.74 -2.58
N ARG A 92 -8.54 28.86 -3.13
CA ARG A 92 -9.22 30.14 -3.24
C ARG A 92 -9.56 30.56 -1.82
N THR A 93 -8.75 31.46 -1.28
CA THR A 93 -9.15 32.30 -0.15
C THR A 93 -10.42 33.03 -0.57
N GLY A 94 -11.54 32.62 0.02
CA GLY A 94 -12.79 33.35 -0.08
C GLY A 94 -12.60 34.71 0.57
N ARG A 95 -12.59 35.74 -0.27
CA ARG A 95 -12.73 37.13 0.14
C ARG A 95 -14.23 37.42 0.12
N THR A 96 -14.84 37.51 1.30
CA THR A 96 -15.97 38.41 1.58
C THR A 96 -15.85 38.86 3.03
#